data_AF-A0A3S9PYN6-F1
#
_entry.id   AF-A0A3S9PYN6-F1
#
_cell.length_a   1.000
_cell.length_b   1.000
_cell.length_c   1.000
_cell.angle_alpha   90.00
_cell.angle_beta   90.00
_cell.angle_gamma   90.00
#
_symmetry.space_group_name_H-M   'P 1'
#
loop_
_entity.id
_entity.type
_entity.pdbx_description
1 polymer ?
#
loop_
_entity_poly.entity_id
_entity_poly.type
_entity_poly.pdbx_seq_one_letter_code
_entity_poly.pdbx_strand_id
1 'polypeptide(L)'
;MAPTSTERTPAISRRFVAISICAVILVVALIAAFSLIPSYLDDRDEKAYQQGRYDIAYDMLEIDLRSAESELFEATLLASTCRTFSQEVWCDMLNLYRESLQEHSLPNYLTDASTEEYRAAATVQSSTLRQLHADQERTNRMIFRVKEWTENDDVLKLIDETVAITRDIRQTLQTAERALDNGATVLEKPYNALREEYDRYLGPSYPTYTTVEDLTAARDRLDEAHRDLEESIAENTVQ
;
A
#
# COMPACT_ATOMS: atom_id res chain seq x y z
N MET A 1 -13.58 -100.61 -28.28
CA MET A 1 -13.50 -99.32 -29.00
C MET A 1 -14.22 -98.28 -28.16
N ALA A 2 -13.48 -97.32 -27.59
CA ALA A 2 -14.03 -96.21 -26.80
C ALA A 2 -14.09 -94.96 -27.68
N PRO A 3 -15.13 -94.10 -27.59
CA PRO A 3 -15.12 -92.82 -28.29
C PRO A 3 -14.47 -91.74 -27.42
N THR A 4 -13.65 -90.95 -28.10
CA THR A 4 -12.85 -89.82 -27.64
C THR A 4 -13.68 -88.64 -27.15
N SER A 5 -13.25 -88.03 -26.04
CA SER A 5 -13.77 -86.79 -25.48
C SER A 5 -13.51 -85.59 -26.40
N THR A 6 -14.57 -84.89 -26.80
CA THR A 6 -14.48 -83.55 -27.40
C THR A 6 -14.07 -82.51 -26.36
N GLU A 7 -12.90 -81.93 -26.56
CA GLU A 7 -12.35 -80.78 -25.84
C GLU A 7 -13.19 -79.52 -26.17
N ARG A 8 -13.84 -78.92 -25.15
CA ARG A 8 -14.53 -77.63 -25.29
C ARG A 8 -13.55 -76.50 -24.95
N THR A 9 -13.14 -75.72 -25.94
CA THR A 9 -12.50 -74.43 -25.72
C THR A 9 -13.54 -73.39 -25.30
N PRO A 10 -13.37 -72.63 -24.20
CA PRO A 10 -14.35 -71.64 -23.79
C PRO A 10 -14.24 -70.37 -24.66
N ALA A 11 -15.36 -70.01 -25.29
CA ALA A 11 -15.52 -68.72 -25.95
C ALA A 11 -15.60 -67.60 -24.89
N ILE A 12 -14.47 -66.94 -24.64
CA ILE A 12 -14.42 -65.73 -23.81
C ILE A 12 -15.21 -64.64 -24.55
N SER A 13 -16.37 -64.27 -23.99
CA SER A 13 -17.27 -63.31 -24.64
C SER A 13 -16.65 -61.91 -24.72
N ARG A 14 -16.76 -61.25 -25.88
CA ARG A 14 -16.28 -59.86 -26.10
C ARG A 14 -16.80 -58.86 -25.06
N ARG A 15 -17.94 -59.15 -24.42
CA ARG A 15 -18.50 -58.33 -23.32
C ARG A 15 -17.64 -58.36 -22.05
N PHE A 16 -17.02 -59.50 -21.74
CA PHE A 16 -16.10 -59.60 -20.60
C PHE A 16 -14.82 -58.78 -20.81
N VAL A 17 -14.29 -58.77 -22.04
CA VAL A 17 -13.11 -57.97 -22.39
C VAL A 17 -13.41 -56.47 -22.29
N ALA A 18 -14.57 -56.02 -22.79
CA ALA A 18 -14.96 -54.61 -22.69
C ALA A 18 -15.18 -54.14 -21.24
N ILE A 19 -15.80 -54.96 -20.39
CA ILE A 19 -16.00 -54.65 -18.96
C ILE A 19 -14.66 -54.58 -18.23
N SER A 20 -13.74 -55.52 -18.49
CA SER A 20 -12.40 -55.49 -17.90
C SER A 20 -11.59 -54.26 -18.33
N ILE A 21 -11.68 -53.83 -19.59
CA ILE A 21 -10.98 -52.62 -20.06
C ILE A 21 -11.55 -51.37 -19.39
N CYS A 22 -12.87 -51.22 -19.30
CA CYS A 22 -13.48 -50.10 -18.60
C CYS A 22 -13.13 -50.07 -17.11
N ALA A 23 -13.10 -51.23 -16.44
CA ALA A 23 -12.69 -51.33 -15.05
C ALA A 23 -11.22 -50.90 -14.85
N VAL A 24 -10.32 -51.29 -15.76
CA VAL A 24 -8.91 -50.90 -15.71
C VAL A 24 -8.74 -49.38 -15.93
N ILE A 25 -9.45 -48.79 -16.91
CA ILE A 25 -9.39 -47.33 -17.15
C ILE A 25 -9.88 -46.55 -15.92
N LEU A 26 -10.96 -47.01 -15.29
CA LEU A 26 -11.52 -46.36 -14.10
C LEU A 26 -10.59 -46.45 -12.89
N VAL A 27 -9.90 -47.58 -12.71
CA VAL A 27 -8.85 -47.75 -11.69
C VAL A 27 -7.66 -46.84 -11.98
N VAL A 28 -7.20 -46.75 -13.22
CA VAL A 28 -6.10 -45.84 -13.60
C VAL A 28 -6.48 -44.38 -13.36
N ALA A 29 -7.71 -43.98 -13.69
CA ALA A 29 -8.22 -42.63 -13.43
C ALA A 29 -8.32 -42.33 -11.92
N LEU A 30 -8.77 -43.29 -11.11
CA LEU A 30 -8.82 -43.14 -9.64
C LEU A 30 -7.42 -43.04 -9.03
N ILE A 31 -6.46 -43.84 -9.50
CA ILE A 31 -5.06 -43.77 -9.04
C ILE A 31 -4.46 -42.41 -9.43
N ALA A 32 -4.66 -41.96 -10.67
CA ALA A 32 -4.18 -40.66 -11.14
C ALA A 32 -4.78 -39.52 -10.29
N ALA A 33 -6.09 -39.56 -10.02
CA ALA A 33 -6.75 -38.60 -9.13
C ALA A 33 -6.15 -38.66 -7.71
N PHE A 34 -5.94 -39.85 -7.13
CA PHE A 34 -5.34 -40.00 -5.80
C PHE A 34 -3.89 -39.51 -5.72
N SER A 35 -3.13 -39.57 -6.82
CA SER A 35 -1.77 -39.02 -6.86
C SER A 35 -1.72 -37.49 -7.11
N LEU A 36 -2.73 -36.94 -7.78
CA LEU A 36 -2.80 -35.51 -8.10
C LEU A 36 -3.46 -34.67 -7.00
N ILE A 37 -4.37 -35.26 -6.21
CA ILE A 37 -5.04 -34.56 -5.11
C ILE A 37 -4.05 -34.04 -4.04
N PRO A 38 -3.09 -34.83 -3.53
CA PRO A 38 -2.16 -34.36 -2.51
C PRO A 38 -1.25 -33.24 -3.02
N SER A 39 -0.75 -33.35 -4.25
CA SER A 39 0.12 -32.33 -4.85
C SER A 39 -0.62 -31.03 -5.15
N TYR A 40 -1.89 -31.12 -5.59
CA TYR A 40 -2.75 -29.97 -5.77
C TYR A 40 -3.10 -29.28 -4.44
N LEU A 41 -3.33 -30.05 -3.38
CA LEU A 41 -3.61 -29.50 -2.05
C LEU A 41 -2.37 -28.79 -1.47
N ASP A 42 -1.18 -29.38 -1.62
CA ASP A 42 0.08 -28.80 -1.15
C ASP A 42 0.41 -27.48 -1.87
N ASP A 43 0.20 -27.43 -3.19
CA ASP A 43 0.40 -26.20 -3.99
C ASP A 43 -0.63 -25.11 -3.64
N ARG A 44 -1.87 -25.49 -3.32
CA ARG A 44 -2.90 -24.56 -2.85
C ARG A 44 -2.58 -24.00 -1.46
N ASP A 45 -2.11 -24.84 -0.55
CA ASP A 45 -1.75 -24.44 0.81
C ASP A 45 -0.52 -23.53 0.79
N GLU A 46 0.48 -23.84 -0.03
CA GLU A 46 1.65 -22.98 -0.24
C GLU A 46 1.25 -21.64 -0.88
N LYS A 47 0.35 -21.64 -1.88
CA LYS A 47 -0.16 -20.39 -2.46
C LYS A 47 -0.85 -19.53 -1.41
N ALA A 48 -1.75 -20.11 -0.62
CA ALA A 48 -2.46 -19.40 0.45
C ALA A 48 -1.49 -18.85 1.50
N TYR A 49 -0.45 -19.61 1.85
CA TYR A 49 0.59 -19.16 2.77
C TYR A 49 1.39 -17.98 2.21
N GLN A 50 1.84 -18.04 0.95
CA GLN A 50 2.58 -16.92 0.35
C GLN A 50 1.72 -15.69 0.15
N GLN A 51 0.44 -15.85 -0.22
CA GLN A 51 -0.53 -14.77 -0.28
C GLN A 51 -0.68 -14.10 1.09
N GLY A 52 -0.88 -14.87 2.17
CA GLY A 52 -0.99 -14.30 3.51
C GLY A 52 0.27 -13.55 3.97
N ARG A 53 1.46 -14.04 3.60
CA ARG A 53 2.72 -13.31 3.85
C ARG A 53 2.81 -11.99 3.07
N TYR A 54 2.35 -11.99 1.82
CA TYR A 54 2.26 -10.81 0.99
C TYR A 54 1.28 -9.79 1.57
N ASP A 55 0.09 -10.22 1.98
CA ASP A 55 -0.93 -9.35 2.57
C ASP A 55 -0.39 -8.63 3.81
N ILE A 56 0.26 -9.37 4.71
CA ILE A 56 0.89 -8.78 5.91
C ILE A 56 1.97 -7.77 5.53
N ALA A 57 2.83 -8.09 4.56
CA ALA A 57 3.91 -7.19 4.15
C ALA A 57 3.38 -5.94 3.44
N TYR A 58 2.31 -6.07 2.66
CA TYR A 58 1.62 -4.96 2.01
C TYR A 58 0.98 -4.04 3.03
N ASP A 59 0.20 -4.59 3.98
CA ASP A 59 -0.48 -3.83 5.02
C ASP A 59 0.52 -3.08 5.91
N MET A 60 1.64 -3.72 6.28
CA MET A 60 2.72 -3.08 7.04
C MET A 60 3.34 -1.91 6.26
N LEU A 61 3.66 -2.13 4.98
CA LEU A 61 4.21 -1.08 4.13
C LEU A 61 3.22 0.07 3.94
N GLU A 62 1.93 -0.22 3.77
CA GLU A 62 0.91 0.80 3.69
C GLU A 62 0.90 1.66 4.95
N ILE A 63 0.81 1.04 6.14
CA ILE A 63 0.80 1.75 7.43
C ILE A 63 2.04 2.63 7.58
N ASP A 64 3.22 2.10 7.29
CA ASP A 64 4.48 2.84 7.50
C ASP A 64 4.66 3.95 6.47
N LEU A 65 4.19 3.78 5.23
CA LEU A 65 4.11 4.86 4.25
C LEU A 65 3.18 5.97 4.73
N ARG A 66 2.09 5.65 5.44
CA ARG A 66 1.22 6.68 6.04
C ARG A 66 1.94 7.50 7.10
N SER A 67 2.78 6.86 7.92
CA SER A 67 3.64 7.57 8.88
C SER A 67 4.64 8.46 8.14
N ALA A 68 5.35 7.88 7.15
CA ALA A 68 6.35 8.54 6.31
C ALA A 68 5.83 9.82 5.65
N GLU A 69 4.57 9.83 5.24
CA GLU A 69 3.91 10.99 4.65
C GLU A 69 3.82 12.17 5.64
N SER A 70 3.56 11.91 6.92
CA SER A 70 3.53 12.95 7.95
C SER A 70 4.92 13.53 8.20
N GLU A 71 5.94 12.66 8.25
CA GLU A 71 7.34 13.08 8.39
C GLU A 71 7.83 13.85 7.15
N LEU A 72 7.42 13.42 5.96
CA LEU A 72 7.67 14.11 4.70
C LEU A 72 7.04 15.50 4.72
N PHE A 73 5.80 15.63 5.17
CA PHE A 73 5.13 16.92 5.27
C PHE A 73 5.89 17.90 6.16
N GLU A 74 6.29 17.46 7.36
CA GLU A 74 7.08 18.27 8.29
C GLU A 74 8.44 18.65 7.72
N ALA A 75 9.15 17.68 7.12
CA ALA A 75 10.42 17.93 6.44
C ALA A 75 10.26 18.95 5.31
N THR A 76 9.18 18.87 4.54
CA THR A 76 8.89 19.84 3.47
C THR A 76 8.62 21.24 4.03
N LEU A 77 7.83 21.38 5.10
CA LEU A 77 7.59 22.67 5.74
C LEU A 77 8.88 23.30 6.28
N LEU A 78 9.71 22.51 6.95
CA LEU A 78 11.02 22.95 7.41
C LEU A 78 11.89 23.35 6.21
N ALA A 79 11.98 22.54 5.17
CA ALA A 79 12.73 22.86 3.96
C ALA A 79 12.24 24.15 3.27
N SER A 80 10.93 24.40 3.31
CA SER A 80 10.28 25.59 2.74
C SER A 80 10.72 26.88 3.42
N THR A 81 11.10 26.82 4.71
CA THR A 81 11.48 27.97 5.53
C THR A 81 12.99 27.99 5.85
N CYS A 82 13.67 26.86 5.70
CA CYS A 82 15.01 26.61 6.23
C CYS A 82 16.05 27.60 5.72
N ARG A 83 16.04 27.95 4.43
CA ARG A 83 17.02 28.89 3.85
C ARG A 83 16.90 30.32 4.42
N THR A 84 15.76 30.65 5.01
CA THR A 84 15.48 31.95 5.59
C THR A 84 15.86 31.99 7.07
N PHE A 85 15.60 30.90 7.81
CA PHE A 85 15.64 30.88 9.28
C PHE A 85 16.66 29.91 9.88
N SER A 86 17.45 29.21 9.06
CA SER A 86 18.45 28.24 9.48
C SER A 86 19.73 28.30 8.60
N GLN A 87 20.70 27.44 8.89
CA GLN A 87 21.95 27.36 8.13
C GLN A 87 21.79 26.51 6.86
N GLU A 88 22.33 27.00 5.74
CA GLU A 88 22.21 26.40 4.40
C GLU A 88 22.58 24.91 4.35
N VAL A 89 23.62 24.49 5.08
CA VAL A 89 24.09 23.09 5.11
C VAL A 89 23.04 22.12 5.67
N TRP A 90 22.26 22.56 6.67
CA TRP A 90 21.19 21.72 7.22
C TRP A 90 20.00 21.62 6.27
N CYS A 91 19.74 22.67 5.49
CA CYS A 91 18.67 22.71 4.51
C CYS A 91 18.93 21.75 3.34
N ASP A 92 20.15 21.70 2.84
CA ASP A 92 20.50 20.79 1.75
C ASP A 92 20.42 19.32 2.20
N MET A 93 20.86 19.02 3.43
CA MET A 93 20.71 17.65 3.97
C MET A 93 19.25 17.27 4.24
N LEU A 94 18.44 18.21 4.75
CA LEU A 94 17.01 17.99 4.93
C LEU A 94 16.33 17.67 3.58
N ASN A 95 16.68 18.40 2.53
CA ASN A 95 16.18 18.15 1.18
C ASN A 95 16.56 16.77 0.65
N LEU A 96 17.80 16.33 0.85
CA LEU A 96 18.22 14.98 0.45
C LEU A 96 17.41 13.88 1.14
N TYR A 97 17.11 14.04 2.43
CA TYR A 97 16.32 13.05 3.16
C TYR A 97 14.82 13.11 2.83
N ARG A 98 14.30 14.32 2.59
CA ARG A 98 12.95 14.52 2.06
C ARG A 98 12.77 13.80 0.72
N GLU A 99 13.71 13.96 -0.21
CA GLU A 99 13.70 13.27 -1.51
C GLU A 99 13.75 11.74 -1.34
N SER A 100 14.59 11.23 -0.42
CA SER A 100 14.64 9.81 -0.09
C SER A 100 13.29 9.26 0.38
N LEU A 101 12.54 10.01 1.21
CA LEU A 101 11.20 9.60 1.65
C LEU A 101 10.19 9.59 0.49
N GLN A 102 10.33 10.49 -0.48
CA GLN A 102 9.43 10.60 -1.65
C GLN A 102 9.59 9.46 -2.65
N GLU A 103 10.74 8.78 -2.66
CA GLU A 103 10.98 7.66 -3.57
C GLU A 103 10.17 6.41 -3.23
N HIS A 104 9.62 6.34 -2.00
CA HIS A 104 8.83 5.19 -1.57
C HIS A 104 7.36 5.36 -1.95
N SER A 105 6.82 4.35 -2.62
CA SER A 105 5.41 4.31 -3.03
C SER A 105 4.81 2.94 -2.77
N LEU A 106 3.51 2.90 -2.50
CA LEU A 106 2.78 1.64 -2.38
C LEU A 106 2.62 1.03 -3.80
N PRO A 107 3.09 -0.21 -4.04
CA PRO A 107 2.86 -0.88 -5.32
C PRO A 107 1.38 -1.25 -5.48
N ASN A 108 0.96 -1.54 -6.71
CA ASN A 108 -0.40 -2.07 -6.95
C ASN A 108 -0.60 -3.39 -6.21
N TYR A 109 -1.75 -3.55 -5.55
CA TYR A 109 -2.08 -4.78 -4.86
C TYR A 109 -2.23 -5.96 -5.84
N LEU A 110 -1.55 -7.07 -5.55
CA LEU A 110 -1.60 -8.28 -6.37
C LEU A 110 -2.87 -9.08 -6.12
N THR A 111 -3.74 -9.12 -7.13
CA THR A 111 -4.90 -10.01 -7.19
C THR A 111 -4.60 -11.20 -8.11
N ASP A 112 -4.93 -12.41 -7.67
CA ASP A 112 -4.84 -13.65 -8.47
C ASP A 112 -3.45 -14.00 -9.02
N ALA A 113 -2.38 -13.62 -8.31
CA ALA A 113 -1.00 -13.92 -8.71
C ALA A 113 -0.62 -15.40 -8.45
N SER A 114 0.49 -15.84 -9.05
CA SER A 114 1.13 -17.13 -8.78
C SER A 114 1.89 -17.13 -7.45
N THR A 115 2.19 -18.32 -6.93
CA THR A 115 2.96 -18.50 -5.69
C THR A 115 4.34 -17.81 -5.74
N GLU A 116 5.01 -17.87 -6.89
CA GLU A 116 6.33 -17.25 -7.07
C GLU A 116 6.23 -15.71 -7.07
N GLU A 117 5.19 -15.16 -7.70
CA GLU A 117 4.94 -13.72 -7.70
C GLU A 117 4.65 -13.19 -6.30
N TYR A 118 3.78 -13.86 -5.51
CA TYR A 118 3.54 -13.48 -4.12
C TYR A 118 4.83 -13.53 -3.28
N ARG A 119 5.65 -14.56 -3.47
CA ARG A 119 6.92 -14.71 -2.74
C ARG A 119 7.92 -13.60 -3.09
N ALA A 120 8.05 -13.28 -4.38
CA ALA A 120 8.91 -12.20 -4.85
C ALA A 120 8.43 -10.84 -4.34
N ALA A 121 7.13 -10.56 -4.45
CA ALA A 121 6.52 -9.32 -4.00
C ALA A 121 6.66 -9.10 -2.49
N ALA A 122 6.41 -10.13 -1.67
CA ALA A 122 6.60 -10.05 -0.22
C ALA A 122 8.07 -9.75 0.16
N THR A 123 9.03 -10.29 -0.61
CA THR A 123 10.47 -10.04 -0.40
C THR A 123 10.82 -8.59 -0.75
N VAL A 124 10.30 -8.08 -1.86
CA VAL A 124 10.49 -6.68 -2.28
C VAL A 124 9.90 -5.74 -1.23
N GLN A 125 8.64 -5.94 -0.83
CA GLN A 125 7.98 -5.12 0.20
C GLN A 125 8.74 -5.12 1.53
N SER A 126 9.21 -6.27 1.98
CA SER A 126 10.02 -6.38 3.20
C SER A 126 11.37 -5.65 3.08
N SER A 127 11.91 -5.51 1.87
CA SER A 127 13.12 -4.72 1.61
C SER A 127 12.80 -3.22 1.60
N THR A 128 11.74 -2.82 0.90
CA THR A 128 11.24 -1.43 0.86
C THR A 128 10.92 -0.94 2.27
N LEU A 129 10.25 -1.74 3.09
CA LEU A 129 9.92 -1.40 4.48
C LEU A 129 11.17 -1.06 5.30
N ARG A 130 12.23 -1.86 5.17
CA ARG A 130 13.50 -1.61 5.87
C ARG A 130 14.19 -0.34 5.39
N GLN A 131 14.10 -0.03 4.10
CA GLN A 131 14.65 1.20 3.53
C GLN A 131 13.85 2.40 4.01
N LEU A 132 12.52 2.32 3.98
CA LEU A 132 11.61 3.34 4.49
C LEU A 132 11.90 3.68 5.96
N HIS A 133 12.04 2.68 6.83
CA HIS A 133 12.40 2.92 8.24
C HIS A 133 13.74 3.63 8.40
N ALA A 134 14.76 3.24 7.63
CA ALA A 134 16.07 3.88 7.66
C ALA A 134 15.99 5.35 7.18
N ASP A 135 15.14 5.63 6.21
CA ASP A 135 14.93 6.98 5.67
C ASP A 135 14.13 7.84 6.64
N GLN A 136 13.09 7.30 7.27
CA GLN A 136 12.34 7.96 8.35
C GLN A 136 13.26 8.31 9.52
N GLU A 137 14.10 7.38 9.97
CA GLU A 137 15.02 7.63 11.08
C GLU A 137 16.04 8.72 10.75
N ARG A 138 16.57 8.73 9.52
CA ARG A 138 17.47 9.79 9.04
C ARG A 138 16.77 11.14 8.95
N THR A 139 15.56 11.16 8.40
CA THR A 139 14.75 12.37 8.25
C THR A 139 14.37 12.96 9.61
N ASN A 140 13.88 12.14 10.53
CA ASN A 140 13.50 12.58 11.89
C ASN A 140 14.67 13.18 12.65
N ARG A 141 15.87 12.58 12.55
CA ARG A 141 17.08 13.19 13.12
C ARG A 141 17.39 14.54 12.51
N MET A 142 17.22 14.69 11.19
CA MET A 142 17.49 15.95 10.51
C MET A 142 16.45 17.02 10.83
N ILE A 143 15.17 16.67 10.92
CA ILE A 143 14.09 17.53 11.42
C ILE A 143 14.47 18.07 12.79
N PHE A 144 14.85 17.20 13.73
CA PHE A 144 15.26 17.60 15.08
C PHE A 144 16.45 18.57 15.05
N ARG A 145 17.45 18.29 14.22
CA ARG A 145 18.61 19.19 14.03
C ARG A 145 18.18 20.54 13.48
N VAL A 146 17.44 20.59 12.38
CA VAL A 146 17.00 21.85 11.78
C VAL A 146 16.20 22.68 12.79
N LYS A 147 15.31 22.06 13.56
CA LYS A 147 14.58 22.73 14.64
C LYS A 147 15.50 23.29 15.73
N GLU A 148 16.48 22.51 16.19
CA GLU A 148 17.48 22.96 17.20
C GLU A 148 18.27 24.19 16.74
N TRP A 149 18.53 24.31 15.44
CA TRP A 149 19.30 25.41 14.83
C TRP A 149 18.43 26.53 14.24
N THR A 150 17.11 26.44 14.34
CA THR A 150 16.20 27.49 13.88
C THR A 150 16.04 28.52 14.99
N GLU A 151 16.49 29.75 14.74
CA GLU A 151 16.51 30.82 15.76
C GLU A 151 15.16 31.54 15.93
N ASN A 152 14.10 31.04 15.30
CA ASN A 152 12.78 31.68 15.28
C ASN A 152 11.69 30.76 15.83
N ASP A 153 11.35 30.95 17.11
CA ASP A 153 10.33 30.18 17.82
C ASP A 153 8.94 30.29 17.20
N ASP A 154 8.58 31.46 16.63
CA ASP A 154 7.27 31.66 15.99
C ASP A 154 7.14 30.81 14.72
N VAL A 155 8.22 30.68 13.93
CA VAL A 155 8.27 29.79 12.76
C VAL A 155 8.13 28.34 13.18
N LEU A 156 8.86 27.90 14.21
CA LEU A 156 8.79 26.53 14.71
C LEU A 156 7.38 26.19 15.21
N LYS A 157 6.77 27.10 15.95
CA LYS A 157 5.40 26.96 16.42
C LYS A 157 4.41 26.86 15.27
N LEU A 158 4.52 27.71 14.24
CA LEU A 158 3.66 27.64 13.06
C LEU A 158 3.81 26.32 12.29
N ILE A 159 5.04 25.80 12.19
CA ILE A 159 5.28 24.48 11.57
C ILE A 159 4.58 23.40 12.38
N ASP A 160 4.74 23.38 13.72
CA ASP A 160 4.11 22.38 14.58
C ASP A 160 2.57 22.45 14.53
N GLU A 161 2.00 23.66 14.51
CA GLU A 161 0.56 23.88 14.32
C GLU A 161 0.10 23.36 12.96
N THR A 162 0.83 23.63 11.89
CA THR A 162 0.48 23.18 10.53
C THR A 162 0.56 21.65 10.42
N VAL A 163 1.58 21.02 11.01
CA VAL A 163 1.73 19.55 11.07
C VAL A 163 0.64 18.90 11.94
N ALA A 164 0.10 19.60 12.94
CA ALA A 164 -1.02 19.07 13.70
C ALA A 164 -2.30 18.96 12.85
N ILE A 165 -2.58 19.98 12.04
CA ILE A 165 -3.76 20.03 11.15
C ILE A 165 -3.71 18.90 10.10
N THR A 166 -2.52 18.54 9.60
CA THR A 166 -2.39 17.55 8.53
C THR A 166 -2.82 16.14 8.93
N ARG A 167 -2.71 15.79 10.21
CA ARG A 167 -3.22 14.52 10.73
C ARG A 167 -4.73 14.40 10.54
N ASP A 168 -5.45 15.49 10.80
CA ASP A 168 -6.90 15.55 10.66
C ASP A 168 -7.30 15.61 9.17
N ILE A 169 -6.59 16.39 8.36
CA ILE A 169 -6.78 16.48 6.90
C ILE A 169 -6.78 15.11 6.24
N ARG A 170 -5.81 14.25 6.60
CA ARG A 170 -5.71 12.91 6.03
C ARG A 170 -6.97 12.09 6.30
N GLN A 171 -7.47 12.11 7.52
CA GLN A 171 -8.68 11.39 7.91
C GLN A 171 -9.91 11.95 7.17
N THR A 172 -9.98 13.27 7.02
CA THR A 172 -11.05 13.94 6.27
C THR A 172 -11.01 13.56 4.79
N LEU A 173 -9.84 13.58 4.14
CA LEU A 173 -9.66 13.14 2.76
C LEU A 173 -10.09 11.68 2.56
N GLN A 174 -9.71 10.77 3.46
CA GLN A 174 -10.15 9.35 3.39
C GLN A 174 -11.65 9.19 3.55
N THR A 175 -12.28 10.01 4.40
CA THR A 175 -13.72 9.99 4.60
C THR A 175 -14.46 10.50 3.36
N ALA A 176 -13.99 11.60 2.78
CA ALA A 176 -14.51 12.15 1.54
C ALA A 176 -14.33 11.20 0.35
N GLU A 177 -13.17 10.55 0.21
CA GLU A 177 -12.88 9.59 -0.85
C GLU A 177 -13.88 8.42 -0.82
N ARG A 178 -14.15 7.85 0.36
CA ARG A 178 -15.19 6.81 0.50
C ARG A 178 -16.58 7.32 0.15
N ALA A 179 -16.92 8.56 0.51
CA ALA A 179 -18.22 9.13 0.16
C ALA A 179 -18.34 9.37 -1.36
N LEU A 180 -17.26 9.82 -2.01
CA LEU A 180 -17.16 9.97 -3.46
C LEU A 180 -17.34 8.64 -4.20
N ASP A 181 -16.67 7.58 -3.72
CA ASP A 181 -16.84 6.22 -4.27
C ASP A 181 -18.30 5.72 -4.17
N ASN A 182 -19.05 6.22 -3.18
CA ASN A 182 -20.47 5.95 -3.01
C ASN A 182 -21.40 6.95 -3.73
N GLY A 183 -20.86 7.84 -4.56
CA GLY A 183 -21.61 8.75 -5.42
C GLY A 183 -21.88 10.15 -4.86
N ALA A 184 -21.21 10.56 -3.77
CA ALA A 184 -21.35 11.90 -3.18
C ALA A 184 -20.62 13.00 -3.97
N THR A 185 -21.00 13.20 -5.25
CA THR A 185 -20.36 14.12 -6.19
C THR A 185 -20.26 15.58 -5.72
N VAL A 186 -21.10 16.01 -4.77
CA VAL A 186 -21.02 17.36 -4.16
C VAL A 186 -19.69 17.59 -3.43
N LEU A 187 -19.02 16.52 -2.98
CA LEU A 187 -17.74 16.58 -2.30
C LEU A 187 -16.56 16.76 -3.27
N GLU A 188 -16.73 16.56 -4.58
CA GLU A 188 -15.59 16.55 -5.53
C GLU A 188 -14.80 17.86 -5.49
N LYS A 189 -15.50 19.00 -5.48
CA LYS A 189 -14.86 20.32 -5.48
C LYS A 189 -14.06 20.58 -4.18
N PRO A 190 -14.65 20.51 -2.97
CA PRO A 190 -13.89 20.73 -1.74
C PRO A 190 -12.81 19.66 -1.51
N TYR A 191 -13.06 18.41 -1.92
CA TYR A 191 -12.05 17.35 -1.87
C TYR A 191 -10.83 17.67 -2.72
N ASN A 192 -11.04 18.07 -3.98
CA ASN A 192 -9.94 18.42 -4.88
C ASN A 192 -9.18 19.66 -4.41
N ALA A 193 -9.87 20.66 -3.83
CA ALA A 193 -9.23 21.85 -3.28
C ALA A 193 -8.29 21.51 -2.11
N LEU A 194 -8.76 20.70 -1.15
CA LEU A 194 -7.93 20.25 -0.03
C LEU A 194 -6.79 19.34 -0.50
N ARG A 195 -7.09 18.40 -1.41
CA ARG A 195 -6.09 17.49 -1.98
C ARG A 195 -4.98 18.27 -2.68
N GLU A 196 -5.30 19.29 -3.46
CA GLU A 196 -4.31 20.13 -4.14
C GLU A 196 -3.41 20.87 -3.16
N GLU A 197 -3.96 21.52 -2.13
CA GLU A 197 -3.14 22.21 -1.12
C GLU A 197 -2.28 21.23 -0.31
N TYR A 198 -2.81 20.05 0.01
CA TYR A 198 -2.09 19.01 0.75
C TYR A 198 -0.94 18.40 -0.08
N ASP A 199 -1.19 18.05 -1.35
CA ASP A 199 -0.22 17.38 -2.22
C ASP A 199 0.99 18.28 -2.57
N ARG A 200 0.85 19.61 -2.47
CA ARG A 200 1.98 20.56 -2.63
C ARG A 200 3.12 20.31 -1.65
N TYR A 201 2.84 19.71 -0.49
CA TYR A 201 3.84 19.39 0.51
C TYR A 201 4.43 17.98 0.35
N LEU A 202 3.78 17.14 -0.46
CA LEU A 202 4.22 15.77 -0.75
C LEU A 202 4.98 15.68 -2.08
N GLY A 203 4.83 16.68 -2.95
CA GLY A 203 5.43 16.71 -4.28
C GLY A 203 6.94 17.05 -4.32
N PRO A 204 7.60 16.79 -5.47
CA PRO A 204 9.03 17.07 -5.64
C PRO A 204 9.33 18.57 -5.59
N SER A 205 8.40 19.40 -6.05
CA SER A 205 8.43 20.86 -5.94
C SER A 205 7.57 21.29 -4.75
N TYR A 206 8.13 22.14 -3.90
CA TYR A 206 7.47 22.65 -2.71
C TYR A 206 7.61 24.19 -2.63
N PRO A 207 6.68 24.88 -1.96
CA PRO A 207 6.73 26.34 -1.83
C PRO A 207 7.94 26.78 -1.00
N THR A 208 8.41 28.02 -1.22
CA THR A 208 9.41 28.65 -0.34
C THR A 208 8.75 29.80 0.40
N TYR A 209 8.85 29.81 1.72
CA TYR A 209 8.29 30.84 2.58
C TYR A 209 9.42 31.69 3.14
N THR A 210 9.40 32.97 2.78
CA THR A 210 10.46 33.93 3.14
C THR A 210 10.10 34.77 4.35
N THR A 211 8.84 34.73 4.78
CA THR A 211 8.34 35.48 5.93
C THR A 211 7.42 34.61 6.79
N VAL A 212 7.22 35.02 8.04
CA VAL A 212 6.28 34.37 8.97
C VAL A 212 4.85 34.54 8.44
N GLU A 213 4.57 35.68 7.81
CA GLU A 213 3.29 35.99 7.18
C GLU A 213 2.98 35.03 6.02
N ASP A 214 3.97 34.70 5.18
CA ASP A 214 3.80 33.75 4.07
C ASP A 214 3.40 32.35 4.60
N LEU A 215 4.11 31.89 5.65
CA LEU A 215 3.85 30.61 6.29
C LEU A 215 2.47 30.59 6.97
N THR A 216 2.10 31.68 7.64
CA THR A 216 0.79 31.84 8.27
C THR A 216 -0.32 31.76 7.23
N ALA A 217 -0.19 32.49 6.12
CA ALA A 217 -1.17 32.46 5.03
C ALA A 217 -1.28 31.07 4.38
N ALA A 218 -0.17 30.32 4.32
CA ALA A 218 -0.19 28.95 3.82
C ALA A 218 -0.93 27.98 4.76
N ARG A 219 -0.68 28.07 6.07
CA ARG A 219 -1.43 27.33 7.08
C ARG A 219 -2.92 27.65 7.00
N ASP A 220 -3.28 28.94 6.93
CA ASP A 220 -4.68 29.37 6.93
C ASP A 220 -5.44 28.88 5.70
N ARG A 221 -4.80 28.86 4.51
CA ARG A 221 -5.41 28.27 3.30
C ARG A 221 -5.65 26.77 3.45
N LEU A 222 -4.71 26.05 4.05
CA LEU A 222 -4.81 24.62 4.27
C LEU A 222 -5.94 24.30 5.28
N ASP A 223 -6.00 25.06 6.37
CA ASP A 223 -7.03 24.98 7.41
C ASP A 223 -8.44 25.35 6.89
N GLU A 224 -8.54 26.40 6.06
CA GLU A 224 -9.79 26.79 5.39
C GLU A 224 -10.28 25.68 4.45
N ALA A 225 -9.43 25.17 3.57
CA ALA A 225 -9.79 24.06 2.66
C ALA A 225 -10.19 22.79 3.42
N HIS A 226 -9.56 22.53 4.58
CA HIS A 226 -9.90 21.41 5.44
C HIS A 226 -11.30 21.57 6.04
N ARG A 227 -11.60 22.74 6.64
CA ARG A 227 -12.93 23.05 7.18
C ARG A 227 -14.02 22.99 6.12
N ASP A 228 -13.78 23.56 4.94
CA ASP A 228 -14.74 23.53 3.82
C ASP A 228 -15.15 22.09 3.46
N LEU A 229 -14.18 21.16 3.46
CA LEU A 229 -14.46 19.75 3.21
C LEU A 229 -15.18 19.09 4.38
N GLU A 230 -14.80 19.37 5.63
CA GLU A 230 -15.49 18.84 6.81
C GLU A 230 -16.97 19.27 6.86
N GLU A 231 -17.23 20.55 6.62
CA GLU A 231 -18.60 21.09 6.54
C GLU A 231 -19.38 20.40 5.42
N SER A 232 -18.77 20.25 4.24
CA SER A 232 -19.41 19.56 3.10
C SER A 232 -19.74 18.09 3.40
N ILE A 233 -18.85 17.37 4.12
CA ILE A 233 -19.11 15.99 4.56
C ILE A 233 -20.28 15.96 5.56
N ALA A 234 -20.29 16.89 6.52
CA ALA A 234 -21.35 16.97 7.52
C ALA A 234 -22.72 17.26 6.90
N GLU A 235 -22.78 18.18 5.93
CA GLU A 235 -24.02 18.47 5.19
C GLU A 235 -24.50 17.29 4.33
N ASN A 236 -23.57 16.53 3.73
CA ASN A 236 -23.89 15.38 2.89
C ASN A 236 -24.45 14.20 3.70
N THR A 237 -24.01 14.02 4.95
CA THR A 237 -24.45 12.92 5.83
C THR A 237 -25.81 13.16 6.50
N VAL A 238 -26.36 14.38 6.39
CA VAL A 238 -27.69 14.74 6.92
C VAL A 238 -28.80 14.56 5.86
N GLN A 239 -28.44 14.33 4.59
CA GLN A 239 -29.38 14.11 3.47
C GLN A 239 -29.61 12.62 3.19
#